data_AF-A0A8B7BJ77-F1
#
_entry.id   AF-A0A8B7BJ77-F1
#
_cell.length_a   1.000
_cell.length_b   1.000
_cell.length_c   1.000
_cell.angle_alpha   90.00
_cell.angle_beta   90.00
_cell.angle_gamma   90.00
#
_symmetry.space_group_name_H-M   'P 1'
#
loop_
_entity.id
_entity.type
_entity.pdbx_description
1 polymer ?
#
loop_
_entity_poly.entity_id
_entity_poly.type
_entity_poly.pdbx_seq_one_letter_code
_entity_poly.pdbx_strand_id
1 'polypeptide(L)'
;MTSFRRRMWQRKSRSCQKSTSREGFSVRRGNMEENVGLLKVIIVQGRNLAIRDFLSSDPYVVVGVGNQTAKTKVINSCLNPVWNEELTFSMKEPLGVLKLEVFDRDRFKSDDRMGHAFLDLQPLVSASKLKRALKLTTGETTLRKVAPNSENCLLADSFVTHMNGEIVLDVHLKLRDVESGELYVTVKWINHLTTTSGGKAG
;
A
#
# COMPACT_ATOMS: atom_id res chain seq x y z
N MET A 1 5.52 -21.88 56.46
CA MET A 1 6.37 -22.17 55.28
C MET A 1 6.62 -20.85 54.56
N THR A 2 7.90 -20.57 54.24
CA THR A 2 8.48 -19.47 53.41
C THR A 2 8.14 -18.00 53.82
N SER A 3 8.97 -17.28 54.59
CA SER A 3 10.30 -16.68 54.31
C SER A 3 10.25 -15.55 53.26
N PHE A 4 10.25 -14.27 53.68
CA PHE A 4 11.37 -13.28 53.61
C PHE A 4 11.73 -12.84 52.17
N ARG A 5 12.02 -11.58 51.79
CA ARG A 5 12.58 -10.39 52.48
C ARG A 5 12.35 -9.13 51.61
N ARG A 6 12.56 -7.98 52.25
CA ARG A 6 12.38 -6.58 51.81
C ARG A 6 13.64 -5.92 51.21
N ARG A 7 13.41 -4.78 50.50
CA ARG A 7 14.23 -3.54 50.31
C ARG A 7 15.46 -3.63 49.38
N MET A 8 15.63 -2.81 48.32
CA MET A 8 15.79 -1.33 48.16
C MET A 8 17.22 -0.83 48.45
N TRP A 9 17.88 -0.14 47.48
CA TRP A 9 18.88 0.97 47.55
C TRP A 9 19.77 0.99 46.28
N GLN A 10 19.82 2.04 45.43
CA GLN A 10 20.50 3.36 45.49
C GLN A 10 21.91 3.44 44.84
N ARG A 11 22.02 4.37 43.86
CA ARG A 11 23.07 5.39 43.61
C ARG A 11 24.54 5.01 43.22
N LYS A 12 24.89 5.48 42.00
CA LYS A 12 25.94 6.47 41.62
C LYS A 12 27.46 6.13 41.71
N SER A 13 28.15 6.29 40.56
CA SER A 13 29.39 7.11 40.30
C SER A 13 30.66 6.42 39.77
N ARG A 14 31.39 7.14 38.87
CA ARG A 14 32.81 7.00 38.41
C ARG A 14 33.08 5.95 37.33
N SER A 15 34.06 6.02 36.41
CA SER A 15 34.80 7.06 35.67
C SER A 15 35.64 6.33 34.60
N CYS A 16 35.73 6.90 33.40
CA CYS A 16 36.76 6.77 32.34
C CYS A 16 37.77 5.58 32.35
N GLN A 17 37.82 4.81 31.26
CA GLN A 17 39.09 4.41 30.61
C GLN A 17 38.85 3.99 29.14
N LYS A 18 39.64 4.58 28.24
CA LYS A 18 39.73 4.27 26.80
C LYS A 18 40.38 2.89 26.61
N SER A 19 39.83 2.08 25.73
CA SER A 19 40.58 1.06 24.99
C SER A 19 40.14 1.04 23.54
N THR A 20 41.10 1.32 22.68
CA THR A 20 41.03 1.22 21.22
C THR A 20 41.00 -0.25 20.80
N SER A 21 39.98 -0.66 20.07
CA SER A 21 40.04 -1.85 19.21
C SER A 21 39.28 -1.57 17.92
N ARG A 22 40.03 -1.60 16.83
CA ARG A 22 39.53 -1.59 15.45
C ARG A 22 38.76 -2.89 15.24
N GLU A 23 37.43 -2.81 15.24
CA GLU A 23 36.60 -3.86 14.64
C GLU A 23 36.06 -3.35 13.31
N GLY A 24 36.32 -4.12 12.26
CA GLY A 24 36.08 -3.78 10.89
C GLY A 24 34.61 -3.43 10.66
N PHE A 25 34.40 -2.27 10.05
CA PHE A 25 33.11 -1.89 9.49
C PHE A 25 32.82 -2.85 8.33
N SER A 26 32.12 -3.96 8.61
CA SER A 26 31.50 -4.74 7.55
C SER A 26 30.45 -3.82 6.93
N VAL A 27 30.75 -3.26 5.77
CA VAL A 27 29.75 -2.62 4.92
C VAL A 27 28.72 -3.70 4.64
N ARG A 28 27.61 -3.67 5.38
CA ARG A 28 26.41 -4.40 4.97
C ARG A 28 26.07 -3.80 3.62
N ARG A 29 26.29 -4.58 2.55
CA ARG A 29 25.67 -4.34 1.25
C ARG A 29 24.16 -4.40 1.49
N GLY A 30 23.59 -3.27 1.91
CA GLY A 30 22.17 -3.05 1.72
C GLY A 30 21.96 -3.07 0.22
N ASN A 31 21.13 -3.99 -0.26
CA ASN A 31 20.50 -3.81 -1.57
C ASN A 31 19.99 -2.36 -1.60
N MET A 32 20.53 -1.55 -2.51
CA MET A 32 19.90 -0.27 -2.82
C MET A 32 18.53 -0.63 -3.40
N GLU A 33 17.49 -0.54 -2.58
CA GLU A 33 16.11 -0.56 -3.05
C GLU A 33 15.93 0.68 -3.93
N GLU A 34 16.17 0.53 -5.23
CA GLU A 34 15.98 1.61 -6.19
C GLU A 34 14.49 1.99 -6.23
N ASN A 35 14.22 3.29 -6.15
CA ASN A 35 12.89 3.81 -6.37
C ASN A 35 12.55 3.65 -7.85
N VAL A 36 11.56 2.82 -8.15
CA VAL A 36 11.20 2.43 -9.52
C VAL A 36 10.02 3.25 -10.08
N GLY A 37 9.31 4.00 -9.24
CA GLY A 37 8.19 4.81 -9.69
C GLY A 37 7.28 5.31 -8.55
N LEU A 38 6.17 5.92 -8.95
CA LEU A 38 5.09 6.29 -8.05
C LEU A 38 3.85 5.45 -8.36
N LEU A 39 3.21 4.96 -7.31
CA LEU A 39 1.89 4.34 -7.37
C LEU A 39 0.86 5.34 -6.88
N LYS A 40 -0.08 5.70 -7.73
CA LYS A 40 -1.27 6.45 -7.33
C LYS A 40 -2.42 5.49 -7.16
N VAL A 41 -3.02 5.49 -5.98
CA VAL A 41 -4.18 4.65 -5.63
C VAL A 41 -5.35 5.59 -5.40
N ILE A 42 -6.32 5.55 -6.30
CA ILE A 42 -7.56 6.31 -6.18
C ILE A 42 -8.62 5.39 -5.60
N ILE A 43 -9.03 5.67 -4.37
CA ILE A 43 -10.17 5.01 -3.73
C ILE A 43 -11.43 5.73 -4.23
N VAL A 44 -12.15 5.10 -5.16
CA VAL A 44 -13.30 5.72 -5.83
C VAL A 44 -14.51 5.68 -4.90
N GLN A 45 -14.98 4.48 -4.57
CA GLN A 45 -16.17 4.30 -3.73
C GLN A 45 -16.19 2.92 -3.06
N GLY A 46 -16.98 2.82 -2.00
CA GLY A 46 -17.40 1.58 -1.39
C GLY A 46 -18.87 1.31 -1.69
N ARG A 47 -19.27 0.03 -1.75
CA ARG A 47 -20.67 -0.35 -1.98
C ARG A 47 -21.10 -1.44 -1.01
N ASN A 48 -22.31 -1.30 -0.48
CA ASN A 48 -22.93 -2.25 0.43
C ASN A 48 -22.00 -2.66 1.58
N LEU A 49 -21.30 -1.68 2.16
CA LEU A 49 -20.40 -1.89 3.28
C LEU A 49 -21.19 -2.40 4.50
N ALA A 50 -20.48 -3.11 5.37
CA ALA A 50 -21.06 -3.66 6.57
C ALA A 50 -21.54 -2.57 7.54
N ILE A 51 -22.54 -2.88 8.36
CA ILE A 51 -23.04 -1.99 9.42
C ILE A 51 -22.22 -2.25 10.69
N ARG A 52 -21.65 -1.21 11.29
CA ARG A 52 -20.89 -1.30 12.55
C ARG A 52 -21.45 -0.36 13.63
N ASP A 53 -22.21 0.66 13.25
CA ASP A 53 -23.10 1.40 14.14
C ASP A 53 -24.55 0.84 14.14
N PHE A 54 -25.51 1.59 14.70
CA PHE A 54 -26.92 1.17 14.81
C PHE A 54 -27.59 0.82 13.47
N LEU A 55 -27.42 1.67 12.46
CA LEU A 55 -28.07 1.55 11.15
C LEU A 55 -27.13 1.83 9.98
N SER A 56 -25.90 2.26 10.25
CA SER A 56 -24.93 2.70 9.25
C SER A 56 -23.50 2.49 9.76
N SER A 57 -22.54 3.13 9.11
CA SER A 57 -21.13 3.21 9.53
C SER A 57 -20.55 4.54 9.03
N ASP A 58 -19.43 4.98 9.62
CA ASP A 58 -18.58 6.09 9.25
C ASP A 58 -17.28 5.58 8.55
N PRO A 59 -17.35 5.02 7.33
CA PRO A 59 -16.23 4.30 6.75
C PRO A 59 -15.07 5.18 6.26
N TYR A 60 -13.86 4.65 6.40
CA TYR A 60 -12.65 5.08 5.70
C TYR A 60 -11.78 3.89 5.32
N VAL A 61 -10.86 4.09 4.37
CA VAL A 61 -9.97 3.03 3.88
C VAL A 61 -8.54 3.34 4.30
N VAL A 62 -7.87 2.35 4.91
CA VAL A 62 -6.42 2.33 5.12
C VAL A 62 -5.78 1.56 3.96
N VAL A 63 -4.85 2.21 3.28
CA VAL A 63 -4.14 1.68 2.11
C VAL A 63 -2.68 1.47 2.48
N GLY A 64 -2.20 0.23 2.33
CA GLY A 64 -0.85 -0.18 2.69
C GLY A 64 -0.07 -0.75 1.52
N VAL A 65 1.18 -0.32 1.36
CA VAL A 65 2.14 -0.84 0.38
C VAL A 65 3.54 -0.89 0.98
N GLY A 66 4.09 -2.08 1.15
CA GLY A 66 5.35 -2.28 1.87
C GLY A 66 5.26 -1.72 3.29
N ASN A 67 6.14 -0.75 3.62
CA ASN A 67 6.15 -0.05 4.91
C ASN A 67 5.38 1.28 4.91
N GLN A 68 4.72 1.63 3.81
CA GLN A 68 3.95 2.87 3.70
C GLN A 68 2.47 2.61 3.92
N THR A 69 1.83 3.51 4.65
CA THR A 69 0.39 3.48 4.91
C THR A 69 -0.18 4.89 4.75
N ALA A 70 -1.32 5.01 4.08
CA ALA A 70 -2.11 6.22 4.02
C ALA A 70 -3.59 5.87 4.25
N LYS A 71 -4.41 6.86 4.58
CA LYS A 71 -5.84 6.66 4.80
C LYS A 71 -6.66 7.71 4.10
N THR A 72 -7.86 7.34 3.67
CA THR A 72 -8.84 8.29 3.14
C THR A 72 -9.47 9.13 4.25
N LYS A 73 -10.23 10.14 3.85
CA LYS A 73 -11.24 10.77 4.70
C LYS A 73 -12.31 9.78 5.14
N VAL A 74 -12.90 10.09 6.27
CA VAL A 74 -14.09 9.43 6.81
C VAL A 74 -15.32 10.04 6.15
N ILE A 75 -16.27 9.20 5.71
CA ILE A 75 -17.58 9.62 5.24
C ILE A 75 -18.61 9.14 6.25
N ASN A 76 -19.31 10.05 6.91
CA ASN A 76 -20.18 9.69 8.04
C ASN A 76 -21.50 9.05 7.57
N SER A 77 -21.98 8.08 8.33
CA SER A 77 -23.28 7.42 8.22
C SER A 77 -23.62 7.01 6.79
N CYS A 78 -22.69 6.34 6.10
CA CYS A 78 -22.86 5.93 4.71
C CYS A 78 -22.27 4.55 4.43
N LEU A 79 -23.10 3.61 3.96
CA LEU A 79 -22.67 2.27 3.51
C LEU A 79 -22.29 2.21 2.03
N ASN A 80 -22.46 3.31 1.30
CA ASN A 80 -22.06 3.46 -0.11
C ASN A 80 -21.23 4.73 -0.31
N PRO A 81 -20.11 4.88 0.44
CA PRO A 81 -19.31 6.10 0.43
C PRO A 81 -18.63 6.31 -0.93
N VAL A 82 -18.60 7.55 -1.40
CA VAL A 82 -17.83 7.96 -2.58
C VAL A 82 -16.69 8.86 -2.11
N TRP A 83 -15.48 8.30 -2.02
CA TRP A 83 -14.31 9.02 -1.52
C TRP A 83 -13.62 9.85 -2.61
N ASN A 84 -13.46 9.28 -3.82
CA ASN A 84 -12.68 9.88 -4.91
C ASN A 84 -11.34 10.46 -4.44
N GLU A 85 -10.62 9.71 -3.60
CA GLU A 85 -9.41 10.19 -2.93
C GLU A 85 -8.17 9.51 -3.48
N GLU A 86 -7.21 10.31 -3.95
CA GLU A 86 -5.92 9.85 -4.48
C GLU A 86 -4.86 9.81 -3.37
N LEU A 87 -4.28 8.63 -3.17
CA LEU A 87 -3.17 8.38 -2.26
C LEU A 87 -1.94 7.99 -3.07
N THR A 88 -0.80 8.65 -2.85
CA THR A 88 0.43 8.43 -3.63
C THR A 88 1.51 7.74 -2.77
N PHE A 89 2.11 6.69 -3.32
CA PHE A 89 3.15 5.89 -2.67
C PHE A 89 4.42 5.87 -3.52
N SER A 90 5.59 5.96 -2.86
CA SER A 90 6.89 5.79 -3.53
C SER A 90 7.22 4.32 -3.61
N MET A 91 7.58 3.83 -4.79
CA MET A 91 7.62 2.40 -5.04
C MET A 91 9.03 1.88 -5.19
N LYS A 92 9.31 0.77 -4.52
CA LYS A 92 10.59 0.07 -4.56
C LYS A 92 10.35 -1.35 -5.06
N GLU A 93 11.29 -1.90 -5.81
CA GLU A 93 11.21 -3.32 -6.19
C GLU A 93 11.64 -4.23 -5.03
N PRO A 94 10.93 -5.35 -4.79
CA PRO A 94 9.71 -5.79 -5.47
C PRO A 94 8.45 -5.05 -4.99
N LEU A 95 7.53 -4.76 -5.91
CA LEU A 95 6.34 -3.91 -5.66
C LEU A 95 5.31 -4.53 -4.70
N GLY A 96 5.36 -5.86 -4.51
CA GLY A 96 4.53 -6.55 -3.53
C GLY A 96 3.04 -6.47 -3.81
N VAL A 97 2.26 -6.33 -2.73
CA VAL A 97 0.80 -6.38 -2.72
C VAL A 97 0.26 -5.07 -2.15
N LEU A 98 -0.76 -4.51 -2.80
CA LEU A 98 -1.55 -3.40 -2.26
C LEU A 98 -2.59 -3.95 -1.29
N LYS A 99 -2.53 -3.52 -0.03
CA LYS A 99 -3.49 -3.89 1.02
C LYS A 99 -4.50 -2.77 1.20
N LEU A 100 -5.77 -3.14 1.28
CA LEU A 100 -6.91 -2.23 1.47
C LEU A 100 -7.71 -2.74 2.66
N GLU A 101 -7.79 -1.96 3.72
CA GLU A 101 -8.56 -2.31 4.93
C GLU A 101 -9.60 -1.22 5.16
N VAL A 102 -10.86 -1.61 5.34
CA VAL A 102 -11.96 -0.68 5.60
C VAL A 102 -12.24 -0.68 7.10
N PHE A 103 -12.43 0.52 7.66
CA PHE A 103 -12.70 0.72 9.06
C PHE A 103 -13.89 1.65 9.26
N ASP A 104 -14.63 1.42 10.34
CA ASP A 104 -15.66 2.29 10.85
C ASP A 104 -15.07 3.24 11.90
N ARG A 105 -15.27 4.56 11.72
CA ARG A 105 -14.68 5.55 12.62
C ARG A 105 -15.53 5.75 13.86
N ASP A 106 -15.03 5.24 14.98
CA ASP A 106 -15.68 5.41 16.28
C ASP A 106 -15.10 6.61 17.07
N ARG A 107 -15.95 7.45 17.65
CA ARG A 107 -15.47 8.63 18.41
C ARG A 107 -14.91 8.28 19.80
N PHE A 108 -15.41 7.21 20.41
CA PHE A 108 -15.15 6.89 21.82
C PHE A 108 -14.56 5.49 22.04
N LYS A 109 -14.32 4.74 20.96
CA LYS A 109 -13.78 3.38 20.97
C LYS A 109 -12.70 3.24 19.90
N SER A 110 -12.06 2.07 19.86
CA SER A 110 -11.23 1.68 18.72
C SER A 110 -12.12 1.48 17.49
N ASP A 111 -11.71 2.03 16.36
CA ASP A 111 -12.36 1.86 15.06
C ASP A 111 -12.58 0.37 14.71
N ASP A 112 -13.80 0.02 14.31
CA ASP A 112 -14.20 -1.36 13.99
C ASP A 112 -13.77 -1.75 12.57
N ARG A 113 -13.31 -3.00 12.40
CA ARG A 113 -12.93 -3.51 11.09
C ARG A 113 -14.16 -3.85 10.25
N MET A 114 -14.14 -3.42 8.99
CA MET A 114 -15.19 -3.62 7.99
C MET A 114 -14.71 -4.48 6.80
N GLY A 115 -13.73 -5.35 7.06
CA GLY A 115 -13.16 -6.23 6.05
C GLY A 115 -11.97 -5.64 5.31
N HIS A 116 -11.38 -6.46 4.45
CA HIS A 116 -10.16 -6.11 3.75
C HIS A 116 -10.09 -6.74 2.35
N ALA A 117 -9.28 -6.17 1.48
CA ALA A 117 -8.96 -6.72 0.18
C ALA A 117 -7.48 -6.53 -0.12
N PHE A 118 -6.99 -7.28 -1.09
CA PHE A 118 -5.64 -7.12 -1.61
C PHE A 118 -5.62 -7.19 -3.12
N LEU A 119 -4.62 -6.51 -3.70
CA LEU A 119 -4.38 -6.48 -5.12
C LEU A 119 -2.89 -6.74 -5.39
N ASP A 120 -2.61 -7.79 -6.16
CA ASP A 120 -1.26 -8.04 -6.66
C ASP A 120 -0.87 -6.96 -7.67
N LEU A 121 0.29 -6.32 -7.45
CA LEU A 121 0.80 -5.27 -8.32
C LEU A 121 1.65 -5.82 -9.48
N GLN A 122 2.02 -7.11 -9.49
CA GLN A 122 2.79 -7.75 -10.58
C GLN A 122 2.22 -7.51 -11.99
N PRO A 123 0.89 -7.52 -12.22
CA PRO A 123 0.31 -7.16 -13.52
C PRO A 123 0.71 -5.77 -14.03
N LEU A 124 0.76 -4.76 -13.14
CA LEU A 124 1.16 -3.39 -13.49
C LEU A 124 2.66 -3.32 -13.83
N VAL A 125 3.49 -4.05 -13.08
CA VAL A 125 4.95 -4.11 -13.34
C VAL A 125 5.24 -4.72 -14.70
N SER A 126 4.57 -5.83 -14.99
CA SER A 126 4.71 -6.55 -16.25
C SER A 126 4.27 -5.66 -17.42
N ALA A 127 3.15 -4.96 -17.25
CA ALA A 127 2.66 -3.99 -18.23
C ALA A 127 3.63 -2.82 -18.43
N SER A 128 4.28 -2.32 -17.37
CA SER A 128 5.29 -1.25 -17.48
C SER A 128 6.53 -1.68 -18.25
N LYS A 129 7.02 -2.91 -17.99
CA LYS A 129 8.13 -3.50 -18.75
C LYS A 129 7.75 -3.69 -20.23
N LEU A 130 6.54 -4.18 -20.50
CA LEU A 130 6.03 -4.36 -21.86
C LEU A 130 5.88 -3.02 -22.60
N LYS A 131 5.29 -2.02 -21.97
CA LYS A 131 5.17 -0.65 -22.50
C LYS A 131 6.53 -0.11 -22.95
N ARG A 132 7.56 -0.27 -22.10
CA ARG A 132 8.93 0.17 -22.42
C ARG A 132 9.52 -0.61 -23.59
N ALA A 133 9.35 -1.93 -23.64
CA ALA A 133 9.85 -2.77 -24.71
C ALA A 133 9.21 -2.41 -26.08
N LEU A 134 7.92 -2.11 -26.07
CA LEU A 134 7.15 -1.71 -27.26
C LEU A 134 7.28 -0.22 -27.59
N LYS A 135 7.99 0.57 -26.78
CA LYS A 135 8.13 2.03 -26.91
C LYS A 135 6.78 2.74 -27.06
N LEU A 136 5.76 2.26 -26.35
CA LEU A 136 4.43 2.88 -26.37
C LEU A 136 4.49 4.22 -25.65
N THR A 137 4.32 5.30 -26.40
CA THR A 137 4.34 6.68 -25.88
C THR A 137 2.96 7.32 -25.92
N THR A 138 2.16 7.00 -26.93
CA THR A 138 0.83 7.57 -27.18
C THR A 138 -0.20 6.48 -27.47
N GLY A 139 -1.47 6.85 -27.45
CA GLY A 139 -2.58 5.95 -27.74
C GLY A 139 -3.05 5.13 -26.53
N GLU A 140 -4.27 4.63 -26.67
CA GLU A 140 -4.93 3.74 -25.73
C GLU A 140 -4.71 2.29 -26.16
N THR A 141 -4.27 1.43 -25.24
CA THR A 141 -4.11 0.01 -25.53
C THR A 141 -4.24 -0.82 -24.26
N THR A 142 -5.04 -1.88 -24.31
CA THR A 142 -5.07 -2.90 -23.26
C THR A 142 -3.80 -3.74 -23.31
N LEU A 143 -3.01 -3.67 -22.24
CA LEU A 143 -1.75 -4.41 -22.10
C LEU A 143 -1.97 -5.78 -21.46
N ARG A 144 -2.96 -5.91 -20.56
CA ARG A 144 -3.21 -7.16 -19.84
C ARG A 144 -4.64 -7.25 -19.34
N LYS A 145 -5.17 -8.47 -19.28
CA LYS A 145 -6.39 -8.83 -18.54
C LYS A 145 -6.02 -9.53 -17.23
N VAL A 146 -6.71 -9.19 -16.15
CA VAL A 146 -6.63 -9.85 -14.84
C VAL A 146 -8.03 -10.36 -14.49
N ALA A 147 -8.21 -11.67 -14.52
CA ALA A 147 -9.49 -12.31 -14.25
C ALA A 147 -9.64 -12.68 -12.76
N PRO A 148 -10.87 -12.71 -12.22
CA PRO A 148 -11.18 -13.28 -10.92
C PRO A 148 -10.68 -14.72 -10.76
N ASN A 149 -10.20 -15.07 -9.57
CA ASN A 149 -9.85 -16.45 -9.20
C ASN A 149 -10.01 -16.66 -7.68
N SER A 150 -9.77 -17.88 -7.20
CA SER A 150 -9.91 -18.24 -5.76
C SER A 150 -8.96 -17.46 -4.85
N GLU A 151 -7.82 -17.01 -5.39
CA GLU A 151 -6.76 -16.39 -4.60
C GLU A 151 -6.86 -14.87 -4.56
N ASN A 152 -7.52 -14.22 -5.51
CA ASN A 152 -7.63 -12.76 -5.57
C ASN A 152 -8.97 -12.22 -5.05
N CYS A 153 -9.09 -10.90 -4.94
CA CYS A 153 -10.31 -10.24 -4.46
C CYS A 153 -11.20 -9.71 -5.59
N LEU A 154 -10.92 -10.03 -6.86
CA LEU A 154 -11.64 -9.42 -7.99
C LEU A 154 -13.06 -9.99 -8.14
N LEU A 155 -14.02 -9.11 -8.40
CA LEU A 155 -15.41 -9.48 -8.71
C LEU A 155 -15.69 -9.57 -10.21
N ALA A 156 -14.85 -8.94 -11.03
CA ALA A 156 -15.00 -8.92 -12.48
C ALA A 156 -13.62 -8.87 -13.16
N ASP A 157 -13.63 -9.13 -14.46
CA ASP A 157 -12.46 -8.92 -15.31
C ASP A 157 -11.96 -7.48 -15.19
N SER A 158 -10.68 -7.34 -14.89
CA SER A 158 -9.99 -6.05 -14.79
C SER A 158 -8.93 -5.96 -15.87
N PHE A 159 -8.66 -4.75 -16.34
CA PHE A 159 -7.75 -4.53 -17.46
C PHE A 159 -6.65 -3.54 -17.07
N VAL A 160 -5.41 -3.90 -17.38
CA VAL A 160 -4.29 -2.98 -17.33
C VAL A 160 -4.21 -2.31 -18.69
N THR A 161 -4.47 -1.01 -18.74
CA THR A 161 -4.46 -0.20 -19.96
C THR A 161 -3.29 0.77 -19.94
N HIS A 162 -2.76 1.07 -21.11
CA HIS A 162 -1.94 2.24 -21.33
C HIS A 162 -2.85 3.35 -21.85
N MET A 163 -2.86 4.51 -21.19
CA MET A 163 -3.61 5.70 -21.62
C MET A 163 -2.78 6.95 -21.34
N ASN A 164 -2.57 7.79 -22.36
CA ASN A 164 -1.89 9.08 -22.23
C ASN A 164 -0.52 9.02 -21.53
N GLY A 165 0.25 7.96 -21.76
CA GLY A 165 1.55 7.78 -21.11
C GLY A 165 1.48 7.19 -19.70
N GLU A 166 0.30 6.96 -19.14
CA GLU A 166 0.09 6.31 -17.85
C GLU A 166 -0.28 4.83 -18.04
N ILE A 167 0.01 4.01 -17.05
CA ILE A 167 -0.54 2.65 -16.95
C ILE A 167 -1.60 2.68 -15.87
N VAL A 168 -2.80 2.23 -16.21
CA VAL A 168 -3.99 2.30 -15.37
C VAL A 168 -4.55 0.90 -15.18
N LEU A 169 -4.99 0.59 -13.97
CA LEU A 169 -5.69 -0.63 -13.62
C LEU A 169 -6.91 -0.26 -12.77
N ASP A 170 -8.09 -0.43 -13.35
CA ASP A 170 -9.36 -0.30 -12.62
C ASP A 170 -9.77 -1.67 -12.09
N VAL A 171 -10.13 -1.73 -10.80
CA VAL A 171 -10.53 -2.97 -10.14
C VAL A 171 -11.80 -2.80 -9.32
N HIS A 172 -12.60 -3.85 -9.32
CA HIS A 172 -13.76 -4.02 -8.46
C HIS A 172 -13.49 -5.21 -7.53
N LEU A 173 -13.37 -4.91 -6.23
CA LEU A 173 -12.86 -5.83 -5.23
C LEU A 173 -13.96 -6.22 -4.23
N LYS A 174 -14.04 -7.50 -3.89
CA LYS A 174 -14.83 -8.02 -2.77
C LYS A 174 -14.01 -7.90 -1.48
N LEU A 175 -14.62 -7.34 -0.44
CA LEU A 175 -14.03 -7.38 0.90
C LEU A 175 -14.15 -8.79 1.50
N ARG A 176 -13.06 -9.25 2.12
CA ARG A 176 -12.93 -10.49 2.86
C ARG A 176 -13.09 -10.25 4.36
N ASP A 177 -13.37 -11.33 5.09
CA ASP A 177 -13.60 -11.35 6.54
C ASP A 177 -14.68 -10.37 7.01
N VAL A 178 -15.70 -10.21 6.17
CA VAL A 178 -16.86 -9.35 6.40
C VAL A 178 -18.07 -9.88 5.64
N GLU A 179 -19.27 -9.68 6.19
CA GLU A 179 -20.53 -10.16 5.63
C GLU A 179 -20.91 -9.49 4.30
N SER A 180 -20.50 -8.24 4.10
CA SER A 180 -20.78 -7.47 2.88
C SER A 180 -19.71 -6.41 2.65
N GLY A 181 -19.70 -5.87 1.43
CA GLY A 181 -18.81 -4.76 1.09
C GLY A 181 -17.96 -5.04 -0.14
N GLU A 182 -17.84 -3.99 -0.95
CA GLU A 182 -17.09 -3.97 -2.20
C GLU A 182 -16.34 -2.64 -2.29
N LEU A 183 -15.19 -2.64 -2.98
CA LEU A 183 -14.41 -1.44 -3.26
C LEU A 183 -14.18 -1.29 -4.77
N TYR A 184 -14.32 -0.05 -5.24
CA TYR A 184 -13.90 0.36 -6.58
C TYR A 184 -12.62 1.18 -6.44
N VAL A 185 -11.56 0.73 -7.09
CA VAL A 185 -10.22 1.31 -6.95
C VAL A 185 -9.58 1.46 -8.33
N THR A 186 -8.99 2.62 -8.59
CA THR A 186 -8.13 2.84 -9.77
C THR A 186 -6.69 2.93 -9.29
N VAL A 187 -5.80 2.17 -9.93
CA VAL A 187 -4.38 2.19 -9.64
C VAL A 187 -3.62 2.68 -10.87
N LYS A 188 -2.83 3.74 -10.70
CA LYS A 188 -1.98 4.28 -11.76
C LYS A 188 -0.51 4.12 -11.43
N TRP A 189 0.26 3.70 -12.42
CA TRP A 189 1.70 3.56 -12.34
C TRP A 189 2.42 4.66 -13.14
N ILE A 190 3.26 5.43 -12.45
CA ILE A 190 4.09 6.49 -13.03
C ILE A 190 5.55 6.09 -12.91
N ASN A 191 6.22 5.86 -14.05
CA ASN A 191 7.66 5.59 -14.07
C ASN A 191 8.44 6.83 -13.67
N HIS A 192 9.45 6.67 -12.82
CA HIS A 192 10.52 7.66 -12.78
C HIS A 192 11.27 7.60 -14.11
N LEU A 193 11.28 8.71 -14.84
CA LEU A 193 12.21 8.88 -15.95
C LEU A 193 13.61 8.87 -15.33
N THR A 194 14.34 7.76 -15.47
CA THR A 194 15.77 7.77 -15.19
C THR A 194 16.39 8.75 -16.18
N THR A 195 16.81 9.92 -15.71
CA THR A 195 17.66 10.82 -16.49
C THR A 195 18.92 10.04 -16.82
N THR A 196 19.02 9.54 -18.05
CA THR A 196 20.27 9.00 -18.59
C THR A 196 21.28 10.13 -18.53
N SER A 197 22.15 10.12 -17.52
CA SER A 197 23.30 11.01 -17.45
C SER A 197 24.13 10.74 -18.71
N GLY A 198 24.17 11.74 -19.60
CA GLY A 198 24.91 11.69 -20.84
C GLY A 198 26.37 11.32 -20.58
N GLY A 199 26.76 10.15 -21.08
CA GLY A 199 28.16 9.78 -21.26
C GLY A 199 28.75 10.70 -22.32
N LYS A 200 29.51 11.68 -21.85
CA LYS A 200 30.35 12.57 -22.64
C LYS A 200 31.38 11.73 -23.40
N ALA A 201 31.22 11.62 -24.72
CA ALA A 201 32.33 11.24 -25.59
C ALA A 201 33.30 12.42 -25.64
N GLY A 202 34.51 12.20 -25.12
CA GLY A 202 35.68 13.06 -25.31
C GLY A 202 36.76 12.24 -26.00
#